data_AF-K9YL47-F1
#
_entry.id   AF-K9YL47-F1
#
_cell.length_a   1.000
_cell.length_b   1.000
_cell.length_c   1.000
_cell.angle_alpha   90.00
_cell.angle_beta   90.00
_cell.angle_gamma   90.00
#
_symmetry.space_group_name_H-M   'P 1'
#
loop_
_entity.id
_entity.type
_entity.pdbx_description
1 polymer ?
#
loop_
_entity_poly.entity_id
_entity_poly.type
_entity_poly.pdbx_seq_one_letter_code
_entity_poly.pdbx_strand_id
1 'polypeptide(L)'
;MDNNNFTIGIIEGDSRGIVPASDVFPFSSVVTLDAQFENNRNSNVVGTGVMITPNHVLTAGHVVYNPRRFNNPIPTAVRATPSALQGELNSRVIGNELDPSANVNGINYLLDFDQVSGTVRGLTPFDRDIALLTTNDNPAPLAPDEVVGIVTFVDPQSALGLGVSSAGFPSDGRTIGDNSTMARLNGRTLVQSPKPGLGLDPQNPDTGSIRQVGDRTRGSNDEFIDLERIIYFSFDIDVEGGQSGSPVWHILQGDTTPRVLGLITGSLTRNPMDLGIDFGNSGILITTDIYNNITTQLEQDGWGEWGNVLPENAIVGSNENDLIIGSFRRERIIGAGGENLLFGGGGDDRLEGGAGIDLALFAEPVENYTIIIEDLENGIFTIEHTGGSQTEGRNLLTNIEMAVFGYDINLSAQEQNNLSFLPLNIEPNQDILTNLSDRFPSIANINELILPREIYQPTVANTTPETSDSLFHNNNSPPAPVHNNPFASLFSGLTPREDAIYLSSSGIDNTNHNPIPWLESNSLVQPSPLHQSIFPQTT
;
A
#
# COMPACT_ATOMS: atom_id res chain seq x y z
N MET A 1 24.19 37.14 0.89
CA MET A 1 24.06 36.15 1.97
C MET A 1 22.75 36.47 2.65
N ASP A 2 21.65 36.04 2.04
CA ASP A 2 20.34 36.12 2.67
C ASP A 2 19.99 34.72 3.15
N ASN A 3 19.82 34.62 4.47
CA ASN A 3 19.38 33.43 5.16
C ASN A 3 17.88 33.24 4.84
N ASN A 4 17.58 32.63 3.70
CA ASN A 4 16.26 32.07 3.45
C ASN A 4 16.12 30.84 4.35
N ASN A 5 15.66 31.07 5.58
CA ASN A 5 15.07 30.03 6.40
C ASN A 5 13.88 29.47 5.63
N PHE A 6 14.03 28.26 5.11
CA PHE A 6 12.97 27.46 4.51
C PHE A 6 11.99 27.09 5.62
N THR A 7 10.85 27.77 5.68
CA THR A 7 9.76 27.40 6.57
C THR A 7 8.81 26.49 5.80
N ILE A 8 8.78 25.20 6.16
CA ILE A 8 7.57 24.39 6.05
C ILE A 8 6.53 25.14 6.89
N GLY A 9 5.35 25.43 6.35
CA GLY A 9 4.38 26.19 7.13
C GLY A 9 3.04 26.38 6.43
N ILE A 10 2.06 26.67 7.29
CA ILE A 10 0.68 27.03 6.98
C ILE A 10 0.62 28.04 5.82
N ILE A 11 -0.16 27.71 4.78
CA ILE A 11 -0.28 28.54 3.57
C ILE A 11 -1.67 29.20 3.54
N GLU A 12 -1.73 30.50 3.22
CA GLU A 12 -2.98 31.29 3.09
C GLU A 12 -3.93 31.31 4.31
N GLY A 13 -3.54 30.70 5.44
CA GLY A 13 -4.25 30.69 6.72
C GLY A 13 -4.32 29.28 7.30
N ASP A 14 -4.50 29.13 8.61
CA ASP A 14 -4.46 27.81 9.25
C ASP A 14 -5.81 27.09 9.21
N SER A 15 -5.94 26.21 8.23
CA SER A 15 -7.05 25.34 7.89
C SER A 15 -7.03 24.01 8.64
N ARG A 16 -6.12 23.81 9.62
CA ARG A 16 -6.09 22.60 10.45
C ARG A 16 -7.11 22.66 11.59
N GLY A 17 -7.80 21.55 11.81
CA GLY A 17 -8.71 21.32 12.94
C GLY A 17 -8.16 20.30 13.94
N ILE A 18 -8.34 20.53 15.24
CA ILE A 18 -8.04 19.50 16.25
C ILE A 18 -9.00 18.32 16.05
N VAL A 19 -8.48 17.10 16.08
CA VAL A 19 -9.29 15.88 16.11
C VAL A 19 -9.77 15.65 17.54
N PRO A 20 -11.10 15.68 17.81
CA PRO A 20 -11.62 15.60 19.17
C PRO A 20 -11.62 14.18 19.76
N ALA A 21 -11.67 13.15 18.90
CA ALA A 21 -11.66 11.73 19.28
C ALA A 21 -10.57 11.03 18.46
N SER A 22 -9.34 11.04 18.96
CA SER A 22 -8.19 10.46 18.27
C SER A 22 -8.17 8.93 18.33
N ASP A 23 -8.94 8.34 19.23
CA ASP A 23 -9.12 6.89 19.43
C ASP A 23 -10.17 6.26 18.50
N VAL A 24 -10.74 7.03 17.58
CA VAL A 24 -11.77 6.55 16.64
C VAL A 24 -11.18 6.42 15.24
N PHE A 25 -11.46 5.31 14.57
CA PHE A 25 -11.10 5.09 13.17
C PHE A 25 -11.65 6.21 12.25
N PRO A 26 -10.87 6.75 11.30
CA PRO A 26 -9.51 6.34 10.89
C PRO A 26 -8.38 6.93 11.73
N PHE A 27 -8.68 7.87 12.64
CA PHE A 27 -7.67 8.61 13.39
C PHE A 27 -6.88 7.75 14.37
N SER A 28 -7.48 6.68 14.89
CA SER A 28 -6.83 5.68 15.74
C SER A 28 -5.60 5.04 15.09
N SER A 29 -5.61 4.92 13.75
CA SER A 29 -4.50 4.35 12.97
C SER A 29 -3.33 5.33 12.75
N VAL A 30 -3.50 6.63 13.04
CA VAL A 30 -2.44 7.63 12.88
C VAL A 30 -1.45 7.51 14.04
N VAL A 31 -0.16 7.59 13.73
CA VAL A 31 0.93 7.30 14.66
C VAL A 31 1.81 8.53 14.82
N THR A 32 2.24 8.87 16.04
CA THR A 32 3.43 9.72 16.20
C THR A 32 4.68 8.88 16.06
N LEU A 33 5.68 9.41 15.38
CA LEU A 33 7.01 8.82 15.32
C LEU A 33 8.01 9.71 16.05
N ASP A 34 8.70 9.12 17.01
CA ASP A 34 9.88 9.70 17.64
C ASP A 34 11.10 8.91 17.16
N ALA A 35 12.06 9.57 16.51
CA ALA A 35 13.27 8.94 16.00
C ALA A 35 14.51 9.57 16.63
N GLN A 36 15.35 8.76 17.27
CA GLN A 36 16.57 9.19 17.95
C GLN A 36 17.79 8.77 17.12
N PHE A 37 18.64 9.73 16.71
CA PHE A 37 19.83 9.46 15.88
C PHE A 37 21.15 9.35 16.67
N GLU A 38 21.19 9.92 17.86
CA GLU A 38 22.31 9.82 18.79
C GLU A 38 21.78 9.56 20.20
N ASN A 39 22.63 9.03 21.08
CA ASN A 39 22.31 8.82 22.50
C ASN A 39 22.16 10.14 23.30
N ASN A 40 21.82 11.25 22.65
CA ASN A 40 21.53 12.54 23.28
C ASN A 40 20.13 13.04 22.87
N ARG A 41 19.49 13.76 23.81
CA ARG A 41 18.09 14.21 23.68
C ARG A 41 17.85 15.29 22.61
N ASN A 42 18.92 15.88 22.07
CA ASN A 42 18.84 17.00 21.11
C ASN A 42 18.87 16.53 19.64
N SER A 43 18.98 15.23 19.40
CA SER A 43 19.10 14.63 18.07
C SER A 43 17.80 14.05 17.52
N ASN A 44 16.68 14.25 18.23
CA ASN A 44 15.41 13.60 17.94
C ASN A 44 14.68 14.26 16.75
N VAL A 45 14.20 13.45 15.82
CA VAL A 45 13.25 13.82 14.77
C VAL A 45 11.87 13.35 15.21
N VAL A 46 10.87 14.14 14.86
CA VAL A 46 9.48 13.89 15.19
C VAL A 46 8.69 13.90 13.90
N GLY A 47 7.83 12.91 13.73
CA GLY A 47 7.07 12.70 12.52
C GLY A 47 5.71 12.08 12.81
N THR A 48 5.00 11.81 11.74
CA THR A 48 3.73 11.11 11.73
C THR A 48 3.87 9.85 10.89
N GLY A 49 3.04 8.85 11.15
CA GLY A 49 2.86 7.69 10.29
C GLY A 49 1.42 7.21 10.34
N VAL A 50 1.17 6.09 9.68
CA VAL A 50 -0.14 5.43 9.71
C VAL A 50 0.03 3.92 9.75
N MET A 51 -0.77 3.25 10.58
CA MET A 51 -0.76 1.79 10.67
C MET A 51 -1.58 1.20 9.52
N ILE A 52 -0.95 0.33 8.73
CA ILE A 52 -1.57 -0.41 7.61
C ILE A 52 -1.75 -1.90 7.91
N THR A 53 -1.11 -2.36 8.97
CA THR A 53 -1.35 -3.60 9.69
C THR A 53 -1.12 -3.33 11.18
N PRO A 54 -1.56 -4.22 12.09
CA PRO A 54 -1.30 -4.10 13.52
C PRO A 54 0.17 -3.86 13.91
N ASN A 55 1.14 -4.21 13.08
CA ASN A 55 2.57 -4.05 13.38
C ASN A 55 3.37 -3.34 12.29
N HIS A 56 2.72 -2.68 11.33
CA HIS A 56 3.40 -1.94 10.26
C HIS A 56 2.94 -0.51 10.14
N VAL A 57 3.90 0.41 10.05
CA VAL A 57 3.66 1.85 9.95
C VAL A 57 4.26 2.39 8.66
N LEU A 58 3.46 3.03 7.83
CA LEU A 58 3.95 3.85 6.73
C LEU A 58 4.31 5.24 7.23
N THR A 59 5.44 5.78 6.74
CA THR A 59 5.89 7.15 7.05
C THR A 59 6.77 7.72 5.93
N ALA A 60 7.12 8.99 6.04
CA ALA A 60 8.11 9.60 5.16
C ALA A 60 9.52 9.09 5.50
N GLY A 61 10.30 8.75 4.47
CA GLY A 61 11.66 8.21 4.62
C GLY A 61 12.57 9.09 5.47
N HIS A 62 12.50 10.42 5.29
CA HIS A 62 13.31 11.38 6.03
C HIS A 62 12.99 11.47 7.53
N VAL A 63 11.86 10.93 7.99
CA VAL A 63 11.56 10.81 9.44
C VAL A 63 12.53 9.83 10.09
N VAL A 64 12.91 8.79 9.36
CA VAL A 64 13.77 7.68 9.81
C VAL A 64 15.11 7.62 9.08
N TYR A 65 15.45 8.64 8.30
CA TYR A 65 16.76 8.74 7.66
C TYR A 65 17.19 10.18 7.49
N ASN A 66 18.46 10.47 7.83
CA ASN A 66 19.01 11.81 7.80
C ASN A 66 20.31 11.84 6.99
N PRO A 67 20.28 12.28 5.72
CA PRO A 67 21.47 12.29 4.85
C PRO A 67 22.54 13.29 5.32
N ARG A 68 22.20 14.24 6.20
CA ARG A 68 23.19 15.18 6.76
C ARG A 68 24.08 14.51 7.82
N ARG A 69 23.71 13.31 8.29
CA ARG A 69 24.47 12.51 9.26
C ARG A 69 25.30 11.44 8.55
N PHE A 70 26.33 11.87 7.81
CA PHE A 70 27.15 11.02 6.92
C PHE A 70 27.62 9.67 7.50
N ASN A 71 27.90 9.59 8.81
CA ASN A 71 28.41 8.36 9.45
C ASN A 71 27.32 7.54 10.15
N ASN A 72 26.13 8.11 10.41
CA ASN A 72 25.02 7.43 11.06
C ASN A 72 23.69 8.02 10.58
N PRO A 73 23.31 7.76 9.31
CA PRO A 73 22.13 8.36 8.71
C PRO A 73 20.84 7.69 9.17
N ILE A 74 20.91 6.59 9.93
CA ILE A 74 19.78 5.81 10.44
C ILE A 74 19.64 6.09 11.95
N PRO A 75 18.41 6.20 12.50
CA PRO A 75 18.19 6.35 13.92
C PRO A 75 18.65 5.11 14.71
N THR A 76 19.20 5.35 15.89
CA THR A 76 19.55 4.30 16.86
C THR A 76 18.34 3.72 17.58
N ALA A 77 17.23 4.45 17.61
CA ALA A 77 15.98 4.02 18.23
C ALA A 77 14.80 4.77 17.61
N VAL A 78 13.69 4.07 17.35
CA VAL A 78 12.44 4.69 16.85
C VAL A 78 11.26 4.15 17.67
N ARG A 79 10.37 5.05 18.07
CA ARG A 79 9.13 4.73 18.76
C ARG A 79 7.94 5.17 17.90
N ALA A 80 7.07 4.22 17.59
CA ALA A 80 5.77 4.41 17.00
C ALA A 80 4.71 4.36 18.10
N THR A 81 3.90 5.39 18.24
CA THR A 81 2.80 5.41 19.21
C THR A 81 1.51 5.83 18.53
N PRO A 82 0.51 4.93 18.42
CA PRO A 82 -0.80 5.28 17.88
C PRO A 82 -1.44 6.43 18.63
N SER A 83 -2.28 7.17 17.93
CA SER A 83 -2.97 8.36 18.43
C SER A 83 -3.80 8.08 19.68
N ALA A 84 -4.41 6.89 19.77
CA ALA A 84 -5.16 6.44 20.93
C ALA A 84 -4.30 6.36 22.21
N LEU A 85 -3.00 6.07 22.08
CA LEU A 85 -2.07 5.88 23.20
C LEU A 85 -1.22 7.14 23.49
N GLN A 86 -1.42 8.23 22.75
CA GLN A 86 -0.66 9.47 22.94
C GLN A 86 -0.84 10.09 24.33
N GLY A 87 -2.03 9.94 24.91
CA GLY A 87 -2.33 10.44 26.25
C GLY A 87 -1.51 9.76 27.36
N GLU A 88 -0.93 8.60 27.08
CA GLU A 88 -0.14 7.81 28.02
C GLU A 88 1.33 8.24 28.07
N LEU A 89 1.80 8.97 27.05
CA LEU A 89 3.17 9.47 26.99
C LEU A 89 3.33 10.73 27.85
N ASN A 90 4.27 10.70 28.80
CA ASN A 90 4.75 11.87 29.53
C ASN A 90 5.60 12.77 28.65
N SER A 91 6.44 12.19 27.77
CA SER A 91 7.29 12.91 26.83
C SER A 91 7.50 12.20 25.48
N ARG A 92 7.84 12.98 24.46
CA ARG A 92 8.27 12.49 23.14
C ARG A 92 9.78 12.17 23.07
N VAL A 93 10.39 11.84 24.21
CA VAL A 93 11.83 11.54 24.31
C VAL A 93 12.01 10.05 24.60
N ILE A 94 12.66 9.34 23.68
CA ILE A 94 13.05 7.94 23.89
C ILE A 94 14.08 7.85 25.01
N GLY A 95 13.90 6.87 25.90
CA GLY A 95 14.75 6.66 27.08
C GLY A 95 14.34 7.46 28.32
N ASN A 96 13.17 8.09 28.32
CA ASN A 96 12.52 8.54 29.55
C ASN A 96 11.96 7.33 30.30
N GLU A 97 12.32 7.17 31.58
CA GLU A 97 11.90 6.01 32.41
C GLU A 97 10.39 5.91 32.62
N LEU A 98 9.63 7.00 32.41
CA LEU A 98 8.18 7.04 32.55
C LEU A 98 7.44 6.74 31.25
N ASP A 99 8.13 6.65 30.12
CA ASP A 99 7.53 6.43 28.81
C ASP A 99 7.93 5.05 28.25
N PRO A 100 7.08 4.43 27.41
CA PRO A 100 7.47 3.26 26.66
C PRO A 100 8.76 3.46 25.88
N SER A 101 9.57 2.39 25.80
CA SER A 101 10.80 2.35 25.01
C SER A 101 10.51 2.41 23.50
N ALA A 102 11.57 2.49 22.70
CA ALA A 102 11.48 2.24 21.27
C ALA A 102 10.92 0.85 20.98
N ASN A 103 10.05 0.75 19.98
CA ASN A 103 9.32 -0.46 19.59
C ASN A 103 9.46 -0.80 18.09
N VAL A 104 10.10 0.05 17.29
CA VAL A 104 10.39 -0.23 15.87
C VAL A 104 11.68 -1.04 15.78
N ASN A 105 11.63 -2.15 15.03
CA ASN A 105 12.73 -3.09 14.85
C ASN A 105 13.09 -3.37 13.39
N GLY A 106 12.22 -2.99 12.46
CA GLY A 106 12.46 -3.05 11.03
C GLY A 106 12.25 -1.68 10.39
N ILE A 107 13.14 -1.28 9.50
CA ILE A 107 12.97 -0.11 8.64
C ILE A 107 13.25 -0.56 7.21
N ASN A 108 12.21 -0.58 6.38
CA ASN A 108 12.31 -0.85 4.95
C ASN A 108 12.10 0.47 4.19
N TYR A 109 13.12 0.92 3.47
CA TYR A 109 13.03 2.05 2.55
C TYR A 109 12.54 1.54 1.21
N LEU A 110 11.25 1.72 0.92
CA LEU A 110 10.56 1.02 -0.19
C LEU A 110 11.12 1.34 -1.58
N LEU A 111 11.89 2.42 -1.74
CA LEU A 111 12.48 2.87 -3.00
C LEU A 111 13.93 3.35 -2.81
N ASP A 112 14.89 2.45 -2.53
CA ASP A 112 16.36 2.72 -2.47
C ASP A 112 16.73 4.15 -2.01
N PHE A 113 16.23 4.54 -0.83
CA PHE A 113 16.31 5.92 -0.35
C PHE A 113 17.75 6.39 -0.10
N ASP A 114 18.67 5.46 0.14
CA ASP A 114 20.07 5.68 0.51
C ASP A 114 21.05 5.75 -0.68
N GLN A 115 20.67 5.22 -1.85
CA GLN A 115 21.55 5.07 -3.02
C GLN A 115 21.85 6.37 -3.77
N VAL A 116 21.18 7.49 -3.47
CA VAL A 116 21.42 8.78 -4.15
C VAL A 116 22.57 9.55 -3.49
N SER A 117 23.72 8.91 -3.36
CA SER A 117 24.99 9.58 -3.04
C SER A 117 25.64 10.04 -4.35
N GLY A 118 25.16 11.13 -4.96
CA GLY A 118 25.76 11.53 -6.24
C GLY A 118 25.38 12.88 -6.84
N THR A 119 24.13 13.30 -6.81
CA THR A 119 23.70 14.35 -7.75
C THR A 119 22.79 15.39 -7.10
N VAL A 120 23.28 16.62 -7.12
CA VAL A 120 22.65 17.89 -6.68
C VAL A 120 22.58 18.09 -5.16
N ARG A 121 23.34 19.07 -4.68
CA ARG A 121 23.25 19.60 -3.31
C ARG A 121 21.79 19.89 -2.94
N GLY A 122 21.26 19.16 -1.95
CA GLY A 122 20.11 19.60 -1.16
C GLY A 122 18.74 19.09 -1.56
N LEU A 123 18.62 18.16 -2.50
CA LEU A 123 17.38 17.44 -2.77
C LEU A 123 17.61 15.98 -2.39
N THR A 124 17.04 15.54 -1.26
CA THR A 124 16.64 14.13 -1.13
C THR A 124 15.78 13.80 -2.34
N PRO A 125 15.79 12.57 -2.89
CA PRO A 125 14.83 12.21 -3.90
C PRO A 125 13.46 12.19 -3.22
N PHE A 126 12.74 13.31 -3.26
CA PHE A 126 11.42 13.47 -2.63
C PHE A 126 10.40 12.49 -3.21
N ASP A 127 10.64 12.06 -4.44
CA ASP A 127 9.95 10.99 -5.13
C ASP A 127 10.12 9.65 -4.40
N ARG A 128 11.18 9.43 -3.61
CA ARG A 128 11.47 8.15 -2.91
C ARG A 128 11.24 8.22 -1.40
N ASP A 129 10.66 9.30 -0.92
CA ASP A 129 10.61 9.67 0.49
C ASP A 129 9.52 8.91 1.28
N ILE A 130 9.58 7.59 1.24
CA ILE A 130 8.64 6.69 1.92
C ILE A 130 9.38 5.52 2.57
N ALA A 131 8.94 5.16 3.78
CA ALA A 131 9.45 4.02 4.51
C ALA A 131 8.31 3.23 5.15
N LEU A 132 8.51 1.91 5.24
CA LEU A 132 7.68 0.97 5.96
C LEU A 132 8.43 0.51 7.20
N LEU A 133 7.85 0.74 8.37
CA LEU A 133 8.41 0.35 9.66
C LEU A 133 7.69 -0.90 10.16
N THR A 134 8.45 -1.82 10.75
CA THR A 134 7.91 -2.97 11.50
C THR A 134 8.07 -2.70 13.00
N THR A 135 7.03 -3.00 13.78
CA THR A 135 7.03 -2.85 15.25
C THR A 135 6.99 -4.21 15.96
N ASN A 136 7.67 -4.29 17.11
CA ASN A 136 7.79 -5.49 17.94
C ASN A 136 6.61 -5.74 18.90
N ASP A 137 5.67 -4.81 19.02
CA ASP A 137 4.71 -4.83 20.12
C ASP A 137 3.80 -6.06 20.03
N ASN A 138 3.86 -6.87 21.08
CA ASN A 138 2.98 -8.00 21.35
C ASN A 138 2.35 -7.80 22.75
N PRO A 139 1.02 -7.62 22.84
CA PRO A 139 0.08 -7.57 21.73
C PRO A 139 0.29 -6.33 20.86
N ALA A 140 -0.10 -6.45 19.59
CA ALA A 140 -0.07 -5.35 18.64
C ALA A 140 -0.88 -4.16 19.18
N PRO A 141 -0.43 -2.92 18.95
CA PRO A 141 -1.03 -1.75 19.57
C PRO A 141 -2.41 -1.39 19.01
N LEU A 142 -2.83 -2.01 17.90
CA LEU A 142 -4.17 -1.91 17.31
C LEU A 142 -4.66 -3.28 16.83
N ALA A 143 -5.98 -3.48 16.82
CA ALA A 143 -6.62 -4.65 16.21
C ALA A 143 -6.62 -4.55 14.67
N PRO A 144 -6.76 -5.67 13.92
CA PRO A 144 -6.78 -5.66 12.47
C PRO A 144 -7.86 -4.75 11.83
N ASP A 145 -8.99 -4.52 12.50
CA ASP A 145 -10.07 -3.65 12.03
C ASP A 145 -9.87 -2.16 12.39
N GLU A 146 -8.83 -1.83 13.16
CA GLU A 146 -8.50 -0.46 13.56
C GLU A 146 -7.41 0.19 12.69
N VAL A 147 -6.83 -0.56 11.75
CA VAL A 147 -5.82 -0.07 10.79
C VAL A 147 -6.48 0.35 9.48
N VAL A 148 -5.73 1.01 8.60
CA VAL A 148 -6.27 1.54 7.33
C VAL A 148 -5.82 0.73 6.12
N GLY A 149 -6.70 0.59 5.13
CA GLY A 149 -6.36 0.04 3.82
C GLY A 149 -5.60 1.05 2.95
N ILE A 150 -4.99 0.55 1.87
CA ILE A 150 -4.23 1.35 0.90
C ILE A 150 -5.00 1.38 -0.42
N VAL A 151 -4.91 2.50 -1.14
CA VAL A 151 -5.31 2.59 -2.55
C VAL A 151 -4.10 2.98 -3.39
N THR A 152 -3.98 2.34 -4.55
CA THR A 152 -2.97 2.66 -5.57
C THR A 152 -3.64 2.84 -6.94
N PHE A 153 -2.95 3.52 -7.84
CA PHE A 153 -3.43 3.84 -9.20
C PHE A 153 -2.43 3.32 -10.22
N VAL A 154 -2.91 2.59 -11.23
CA VAL A 154 -2.10 2.13 -12.37
C VAL A 154 -1.56 3.32 -13.14
N ASP A 155 -2.41 4.32 -13.39
CA ASP A 155 -2.02 5.64 -13.86
C ASP A 155 -2.10 6.65 -12.70
N PRO A 156 -0.95 7.13 -12.17
CA PRO A 156 -0.91 8.14 -11.12
C PRO A 156 -1.73 9.40 -11.42
N GLN A 157 -1.88 9.78 -12.69
CA GLN A 157 -2.65 10.96 -13.10
C GLN A 157 -4.14 10.82 -12.77
N SER A 158 -4.65 9.60 -12.61
CA SER A 158 -6.04 9.34 -12.20
C SER A 158 -6.33 9.82 -10.77
N ALA A 159 -5.31 10.11 -9.97
CA ALA A 159 -5.49 10.74 -8.65
C ALA A 159 -5.80 12.24 -8.71
N LEU A 160 -5.62 12.89 -9.87
CA LEU A 160 -5.85 14.32 -10.04
C LEU A 160 -7.31 14.70 -9.74
N GLY A 161 -7.51 15.72 -8.91
CA GLY A 161 -8.84 16.21 -8.56
C GLY A 161 -9.55 15.40 -7.48
N LEU A 162 -8.98 14.30 -6.99
CA LEU A 162 -9.56 13.57 -5.87
C LEU A 162 -9.61 14.44 -4.61
N GLY A 163 -10.77 14.42 -3.94
CA GLY A 163 -10.93 15.03 -2.63
C GLY A 163 -10.18 14.24 -1.57
N VAL A 164 -9.26 14.87 -0.85
CA VAL A 164 -8.39 14.23 0.13
C VAL A 164 -8.48 14.91 1.48
N SER A 165 -8.13 14.15 2.50
CA SER A 165 -7.88 14.70 3.83
C SER A 165 -6.59 14.10 4.37
N SER A 166 -6.01 14.74 5.37
CA SER A 166 -4.84 14.26 6.07
C SER A 166 -4.98 14.51 7.56
N ALA A 167 -4.32 13.70 8.38
CA ALA A 167 -4.20 13.95 9.81
C ALA A 167 -2.81 13.59 10.32
N GLY A 168 -2.31 14.38 11.26
CA GLY A 168 -0.99 14.16 11.84
C GLY A 168 -0.67 15.06 13.02
N PHE A 169 0.59 15.01 13.44
CA PHE A 169 1.06 15.59 14.69
C PHE A 169 2.03 16.75 14.43
N PRO A 170 1.53 17.98 14.28
CA PRO A 170 2.38 19.11 14.02
C PRO A 170 3.20 19.50 15.26
N SER A 171 4.40 20.00 15.02
CA SER A 171 5.37 20.40 16.03
C SER A 171 5.10 21.81 16.58
N ASP A 172 4.24 22.60 15.95
CA ASP A 172 3.86 23.92 16.46
C ASP A 172 2.91 23.86 17.67
N GLY A 173 2.47 22.65 18.06
CA GLY A 173 1.87 22.41 19.36
C GLY A 173 0.58 23.20 19.57
N ARG A 174 -0.42 23.05 18.69
CA ARG A 174 -1.80 23.55 18.87
C ARG A 174 -2.55 22.93 20.08
N THR A 175 -1.91 22.88 21.23
CA THR A 175 -2.49 22.99 22.56
C THR A 175 -2.23 24.43 23.04
N ILE A 176 -3.24 25.28 23.00
CA ILE A 176 -3.38 26.55 23.76
C ILE A 176 -2.06 27.24 24.20
N GLY A 177 -1.56 28.19 23.41
CA GLY A 177 -0.91 29.40 23.94
C GLY A 177 0.54 29.35 24.48
N ASP A 178 1.37 28.35 24.16
CA ASP A 178 2.79 28.39 24.52
C ASP A 178 3.72 28.27 23.28
N ASN A 179 4.54 29.30 23.06
CA ASN A 179 5.46 29.44 21.92
C ASN A 179 6.90 29.01 22.28
N SER A 180 7.05 28.14 23.29
CA SER A 180 8.35 27.70 23.80
C SER A 180 8.93 26.53 22.99
N THR A 181 10.26 26.39 22.96
CA THR A 181 10.96 25.22 22.38
C THR A 181 10.54 23.89 23.00
N MET A 182 9.89 23.90 24.16
CA MET A 182 9.31 22.72 24.81
C MET A 182 7.96 22.33 24.18
N ALA A 183 7.22 23.26 23.56
CA ALA A 183 5.97 22.96 22.85
C ALA A 183 6.19 22.04 21.63
N ARG A 184 7.35 22.15 20.95
CA ARG A 184 7.77 21.25 19.85
C ARG A 184 7.97 19.80 20.26
N LEU A 185 8.32 19.57 21.52
CA LEU A 185 8.46 18.26 22.15
C LEU A 185 7.13 17.76 22.75
N ASN A 186 6.07 18.58 22.71
CA ASN A 186 4.74 18.28 23.25
C ASN A 186 3.67 18.08 22.18
N GLY A 187 4.01 18.09 20.88
CA GLY A 187 3.09 17.95 19.73
C GLY A 187 2.31 16.62 19.71
N ARG A 188 1.40 16.46 20.65
CA ARG A 188 0.54 15.28 20.87
C ARG A 188 -0.87 15.51 20.35
N THR A 189 -1.20 16.75 20.01
CA THR A 189 -2.52 17.07 19.47
C THR A 189 -2.56 16.62 18.02
N LEU A 190 -3.34 15.57 17.77
CA LEU A 190 -3.69 15.16 16.42
C LEU A 190 -4.54 16.27 15.79
N VAL A 191 -4.12 16.72 14.62
CA VAL A 191 -4.88 17.66 13.78
C VAL A 191 -5.23 16.99 12.47
N GLN A 192 -6.29 17.48 11.83
CA GLN A 192 -6.68 17.09 10.49
C GLN A 192 -6.78 18.31 9.57
N SER A 193 -6.55 18.08 8.28
CA SER A 193 -6.70 19.05 7.21
C SER A 193 -7.46 18.42 6.02
N PRO A 194 -8.47 19.10 5.45
CA PRO A 194 -9.01 20.38 5.88
C PRO A 194 -9.79 20.24 7.21
N LYS A 195 -10.01 21.36 7.89
CA LYS A 195 -10.80 21.38 9.13
C LYS A 195 -12.24 20.87 8.89
N PRO A 196 -12.81 20.07 9.80
CA PRO A 196 -14.19 19.60 9.68
C PRO A 196 -15.19 20.74 9.50
N GLY A 197 -16.12 20.57 8.56
CA GLY A 197 -17.17 21.55 8.26
C GLY A 197 -16.78 22.63 7.25
N LEU A 198 -15.51 22.68 6.82
CA LEU A 198 -15.19 23.13 5.47
C LEU A 198 -15.67 21.99 4.56
N GLY A 199 -16.81 22.15 3.89
CA GLY A 199 -17.39 21.07 3.09
C GLY A 199 -16.37 20.55 2.08
N LEU A 200 -16.29 19.22 1.92
CA LEU A 200 -15.62 18.62 0.77
C LEU A 200 -16.55 18.88 -0.41
N ASP A 201 -16.30 19.92 -1.20
CA ASP A 201 -17.07 20.19 -2.40
C ASP A 201 -16.23 19.73 -3.61
N PRO A 202 -16.58 18.59 -4.25
CA PRO A 202 -15.85 18.07 -5.40
C PRO A 202 -15.84 19.03 -6.62
N GLN A 203 -16.74 20.02 -6.64
CA GLN A 203 -16.78 21.07 -7.67
C GLN A 203 -16.05 22.34 -7.25
N ASN A 204 -15.69 22.48 -5.97
CA ASN A 204 -14.82 23.53 -5.49
C ASN A 204 -13.40 22.98 -5.36
N PRO A 205 -12.52 23.27 -6.33
CA PRO A 205 -11.13 22.86 -6.21
C PRO A 205 -10.57 23.34 -4.86
N ASP A 206 -10.95 24.49 -4.31
CA ASP A 206 -10.38 25.07 -3.07
C ASP A 206 -10.78 24.36 -1.76
N THR A 207 -11.21 23.10 -1.83
CA THR A 207 -11.49 22.24 -0.67
C THR A 207 -10.77 20.89 -0.80
N GLY A 208 -9.84 20.61 0.10
CA GLY A 208 -8.97 19.45 0.24
C GLY A 208 -8.90 18.53 -0.97
N SER A 209 -8.01 18.80 -1.93
CA SER A 209 -7.90 18.01 -3.16
C SER A 209 -6.46 17.84 -3.64
N ILE A 210 -6.22 16.84 -4.50
CA ILE A 210 -4.98 16.74 -5.30
C ILE A 210 -5.11 17.73 -6.47
N ARG A 211 -4.24 18.74 -6.49
CA ARG A 211 -4.18 19.82 -7.49
C ARG A 211 -3.34 19.45 -8.70
N GLN A 212 -2.34 18.63 -8.47
CA GLN A 212 -1.40 18.22 -9.49
C GLN A 212 -0.75 16.91 -9.08
N VAL A 213 -0.56 16.06 -10.07
CA VAL A 213 0.34 14.92 -10.03
C VAL A 213 1.54 15.31 -10.88
N GLY A 214 2.75 15.08 -10.39
CA GLY A 214 3.95 15.42 -11.13
C GLY A 214 4.00 14.72 -12.48
N ASP A 215 4.64 15.35 -13.45
CA ASP A 215 4.82 14.80 -14.79
C ASP A 215 6.27 14.36 -14.95
N ARG A 216 6.52 13.36 -15.79
CA ARG A 216 7.86 12.92 -16.15
C ARG A 216 8.58 14.06 -16.86
N THR A 217 9.43 14.77 -16.14
CA THR A 217 10.18 15.90 -16.70
C THR A 217 11.63 15.53 -16.95
N ARG A 218 12.13 15.97 -18.11
CA ARG A 218 13.52 15.83 -18.51
C ARG A 218 14.36 16.80 -17.67
N GLY A 219 15.22 16.27 -16.80
CA GLY A 219 16.11 17.07 -15.96
C GLY A 219 17.14 17.85 -16.77
N SER A 220 17.81 18.82 -16.14
CA SER A 220 18.82 19.68 -16.80
C SER A 220 20.05 18.92 -17.30
N ASN A 221 20.19 17.63 -16.95
CA ASN A 221 21.30 16.75 -17.33
C ASN A 221 20.86 15.61 -18.27
N ASP A 222 19.67 15.69 -18.89
CA ASP A 222 19.04 14.60 -19.65
C ASP A 222 18.70 13.34 -18.84
N GLU A 223 18.84 13.36 -17.51
CA GLU A 223 18.26 12.36 -16.61
C GLU A 223 16.76 12.61 -16.46
N PHE A 224 15.94 11.57 -16.67
CA PHE A 224 14.51 11.62 -16.37
C PHE A 224 14.33 11.65 -14.86
N ILE A 225 13.64 12.68 -14.36
CA ILE A 225 13.17 12.70 -12.98
C ILE A 225 11.74 12.21 -13.03
N ASP A 226 11.52 11.02 -12.50
CA ASP A 226 10.19 10.49 -12.34
C ASP A 226 9.52 11.23 -11.16
N LEU A 227 8.68 12.20 -11.51
CA LEU A 227 7.86 12.97 -10.58
C LEU A 227 6.43 12.42 -10.53
N GLU A 228 6.11 11.34 -11.23
CA GLU A 228 4.73 10.85 -11.39
C GLU A 228 4.11 10.42 -10.06
N ARG A 229 4.95 10.07 -9.08
CA ARG A 229 4.53 9.79 -7.69
C ARG A 229 4.49 10.99 -6.76
N ILE A 230 4.79 12.20 -7.23
CA ILE A 230 4.70 13.41 -6.41
C ILE A 230 3.32 14.05 -6.60
N ILE A 231 2.64 14.33 -5.50
CA ILE A 231 1.33 14.99 -5.50
C ILE A 231 1.41 16.34 -4.79
N TYR A 232 0.68 17.31 -5.33
CA TYR A 232 0.53 18.64 -4.74
C TYR A 232 -0.93 18.83 -4.35
N PHE A 233 -1.14 19.40 -3.17
CA PHE A 233 -2.46 19.58 -2.60
C PHE A 233 -2.99 21.00 -2.79
N SER A 234 -4.30 21.17 -2.63
CA SER A 234 -4.92 22.47 -2.38
C SER A 234 -4.36 23.12 -1.11
N PHE A 235 -4.43 24.46 -1.04
CA PHE A 235 -3.83 25.24 0.05
C PHE A 235 -4.39 24.94 1.45
N ASP A 236 -5.61 24.43 1.52
CA ASP A 236 -6.29 24.06 2.77
C ASP A 236 -5.89 22.68 3.32
N ILE A 237 -5.03 21.94 2.61
CA ILE A 237 -4.25 20.83 3.17
C ILE A 237 -2.97 21.43 3.76
N ASP A 238 -3.06 21.90 5.00
CA ASP A 238 -1.97 22.59 5.68
C ASP A 238 -0.95 21.62 6.29
N VAL A 239 0.32 21.88 5.98
CA VAL A 239 1.46 21.13 6.49
C VAL A 239 2.33 22.00 7.38
N GLU A 240 2.83 21.40 8.46
CA GLU A 240 3.73 22.01 9.44
C GLU A 240 4.79 20.97 9.80
N GLY A 241 5.95 21.41 10.29
CA GLY A 241 6.98 20.46 10.73
C GLY A 241 6.40 19.45 11.73
N GLY A 242 6.76 18.17 11.63
CA GLY A 242 6.17 17.07 12.42
C GLY A 242 5.04 16.30 11.73
N GLN A 243 4.40 16.89 10.69
CA GLN A 243 3.39 16.21 9.89
C GLN A 243 3.97 15.37 8.74
N SER A 244 5.29 15.27 8.60
CA SER A 244 5.92 14.35 7.66
C SER A 244 5.54 12.91 7.98
N GLY A 245 5.08 12.17 6.97
CA GLY A 245 4.52 10.83 7.04
C GLY A 245 3.04 10.78 7.43
N SER A 246 2.36 11.93 7.54
CA SER A 246 0.91 11.95 7.76
C SER A 246 0.20 11.29 6.58
N PRO A 247 -0.77 10.39 6.83
CA PRO A 247 -1.56 9.77 5.78
C PRO A 247 -2.34 10.84 5.01
N VAL A 248 -2.41 10.66 3.70
CA VAL A 248 -3.35 11.33 2.81
C VAL A 248 -4.33 10.26 2.36
N TRP A 249 -5.60 10.47 2.68
CA TRP A 249 -6.63 9.46 2.44
C TRP A 249 -7.83 10.00 1.67
N HIS A 250 -8.49 9.06 1.00
CA HIS A 250 -9.65 9.28 0.14
C HIS A 250 -10.67 8.15 0.39
N ILE A 251 -11.95 8.46 0.22
CA ILE A 251 -13.02 7.47 0.23
C ILE A 251 -13.42 7.23 -1.23
N LEU A 252 -13.09 6.05 -1.74
CA LEU A 252 -13.46 5.66 -3.10
C LEU A 252 -14.98 5.60 -3.25
N GLN A 253 -15.47 5.88 -4.45
CA GLN A 253 -16.89 5.82 -4.74
C GLN A 253 -17.47 4.43 -4.41
N GLY A 254 -18.55 4.42 -3.63
CA GLY A 254 -19.22 3.19 -3.18
C GLY A 254 -18.70 2.66 -1.84
N ASP A 255 -17.58 3.17 -1.32
CA ASP A 255 -17.03 2.76 -0.04
C ASP A 255 -17.44 3.71 1.09
N THR A 256 -17.38 3.22 2.33
CA THR A 256 -17.70 4.00 3.55
C THR A 256 -16.49 4.28 4.42
N THR A 257 -15.36 3.64 4.14
CA THR A 257 -14.11 3.76 4.90
C THR A 257 -13.03 4.38 4.02
N PRO A 258 -12.21 5.30 4.57
CA PRO A 258 -11.10 5.87 3.82
C PRO A 258 -9.97 4.85 3.63
N ARG A 259 -9.24 5.02 2.53
CA ARG A 259 -7.95 4.35 2.26
C ARG A 259 -6.85 5.39 2.09
N VAL A 260 -5.63 5.03 2.47
CA VAL A 260 -4.45 5.86 2.28
C VAL A 260 -4.00 5.73 0.83
N LEU A 261 -3.90 6.85 0.13
CA LEU A 261 -3.36 6.93 -1.22
C LEU A 261 -1.93 7.46 -1.26
N GLY A 262 -1.47 8.07 -0.16
CA GLY A 262 -0.18 8.75 -0.13
C GLY A 262 0.17 9.27 1.26
N LEU A 263 1.34 9.87 1.37
CA LEU A 263 1.84 10.47 2.61
C LEU A 263 2.34 11.89 2.37
N ILE A 264 2.20 12.77 3.36
CA ILE A 264 2.86 14.06 3.35
C ILE A 264 4.38 13.85 3.52
N THR A 265 5.20 14.36 2.60
CA THR A 265 6.67 14.20 2.65
C THR A 265 7.42 15.55 2.71
N GLY A 266 6.71 16.67 2.56
CA GLY A 266 7.26 18.02 2.64
C GLY A 266 6.90 18.85 1.41
N SER A 267 7.32 20.12 1.34
CA SER A 267 7.07 21.01 0.20
C SER A 267 8.30 21.11 -0.71
N LEU A 268 8.13 20.88 -2.02
CA LEU A 268 9.16 21.13 -3.02
C LEU A 268 9.30 22.63 -3.30
N THR A 269 10.35 23.27 -2.79
CA THR A 269 10.63 24.70 -2.99
C THR A 269 11.51 24.98 -4.22
N ARG A 270 11.45 24.20 -5.30
CA ARG A 270 12.21 24.55 -6.52
C ARG A 270 11.36 25.51 -7.34
N ASN A 271 11.77 26.78 -7.34
CA ASN A 271 11.15 27.96 -7.97
C ASN A 271 10.11 27.61 -9.06
N PRO A 272 8.81 27.52 -8.72
CA PRO A 272 7.78 26.91 -9.57
C PRO A 272 7.26 27.76 -10.73
N MET A 273 7.78 28.98 -10.92
CA MET A 273 7.30 29.87 -11.98
C MET A 273 7.57 29.35 -13.41
N ASP A 274 8.52 28.42 -13.58
CA ASP A 274 8.78 27.79 -14.88
C ASP A 274 7.83 26.61 -15.20
N LEU A 275 7.03 26.13 -14.22
CA LEU A 275 6.12 24.98 -14.37
C LEU A 275 4.63 25.34 -14.18
N GLY A 276 4.28 26.60 -13.90
CA GLY A 276 2.90 27.04 -13.74
C GLY A 276 2.18 26.51 -12.49
N ILE A 277 2.93 26.08 -11.47
CA ILE A 277 2.41 25.53 -10.22
C ILE A 277 2.37 26.64 -9.17
N ASP A 278 1.19 27.01 -8.69
CA ASP A 278 1.06 27.85 -7.50
C ASP A 278 1.43 27.01 -6.26
N PHE A 279 2.31 27.53 -5.41
CA PHE A 279 2.91 26.87 -4.25
C PHE A 279 1.97 25.87 -3.55
N GLY A 280 2.37 24.60 -3.35
CA GLY A 280 1.53 23.61 -2.69
C GLY A 280 2.29 22.84 -1.61
N ASN A 281 1.56 22.44 -0.57
CA ASN A 281 2.00 21.32 0.25
C ASN A 281 2.03 20.07 -0.63
N SER A 282 3.02 19.21 -0.44
CA SER A 282 3.19 18.02 -1.29
C SER A 282 3.39 16.74 -0.49
N GLY A 283 3.18 15.65 -1.20
CA GLY A 283 3.32 14.30 -0.70
C GLY A 283 3.80 13.34 -1.77
N ILE A 284 3.96 12.10 -1.36
CA ILE A 284 4.21 10.96 -2.24
C ILE A 284 2.92 10.15 -2.39
N LEU A 285 2.54 9.83 -3.61
CA LEU A 285 1.49 8.88 -3.95
C LEU A 285 2.02 7.46 -3.80
N ILE A 286 1.20 6.55 -3.30
CA ILE A 286 1.47 5.11 -3.32
C ILE A 286 1.15 4.62 -4.73
N THR A 287 2.16 4.53 -5.58
CA THR A 287 2.10 3.94 -6.92
C THR A 287 2.10 2.42 -6.85
N THR A 288 1.87 1.74 -7.98
CA THR A 288 1.73 0.27 -8.02
C THR A 288 3.01 -0.46 -7.61
N ASP A 289 4.18 0.08 -7.95
CA ASP A 289 5.48 -0.44 -7.50
C ASP A 289 5.68 -0.31 -5.98
N ILE A 290 5.29 0.84 -5.39
CA ILE A 290 5.31 1.03 -3.93
C ILE A 290 4.34 0.06 -3.26
N TYR A 291 3.12 -0.07 -3.80
CA TYR A 291 2.12 -1.01 -3.30
C TYR A 291 2.66 -2.45 -3.31
N ASN A 292 3.29 -2.88 -4.41
CA ASN A 292 3.88 -4.21 -4.54
C ASN A 292 5.03 -4.44 -3.56
N ASN A 293 5.88 -3.43 -3.31
CA ASN A 293 6.93 -3.52 -2.31
C ASN A 293 6.36 -3.64 -0.89
N ILE A 294 5.28 -2.91 -0.58
CA ILE A 294 4.57 -3.01 0.70
C ILE A 294 4.01 -4.41 0.87
N THR A 295 3.19 -4.88 -0.07
CA THR A 295 2.54 -6.19 0.04
C THR A 295 3.55 -7.32 0.10
N THR A 296 4.58 -7.31 -0.75
CA THR A 296 5.68 -8.29 -0.68
C THR A 296 6.32 -8.34 0.70
N GLN A 297 6.59 -7.17 1.32
CA GLN A 297 7.15 -7.12 2.67
C GLN A 297 6.18 -7.67 3.71
N LEU A 298 4.89 -7.30 3.64
CA LEU A 298 3.87 -7.81 4.56
C LEU A 298 3.75 -9.34 4.47
N GLU A 299 3.81 -9.91 3.27
CA GLU A 299 3.80 -11.36 3.06
C GLU A 299 5.01 -12.02 3.73
N GLN A 300 6.22 -11.47 3.53
CA GLN A 300 7.45 -11.93 4.17
C GLN A 300 7.39 -11.84 5.71
N ASP A 301 6.69 -10.84 6.23
CA ASP A 301 6.48 -10.64 7.67
C ASP A 301 5.33 -11.51 8.23
N GLY A 302 4.77 -12.41 7.41
CA GLY A 302 3.83 -13.45 7.83
C GLY A 302 2.35 -13.09 7.67
N TRP A 303 2.03 -11.97 7.01
CA TRP A 303 0.64 -11.59 6.75
C TRP A 303 0.01 -12.30 5.55
N GLY A 304 0.79 -13.06 4.76
CA GLY A 304 0.31 -13.78 3.57
C GLY A 304 -0.97 -14.59 3.78
N GLU A 305 -1.04 -15.29 4.91
CA GLU A 305 -2.17 -16.16 5.25
C GLU A 305 -3.40 -15.42 5.80
N TRP A 306 -3.28 -14.10 5.97
CA TRP A 306 -4.19 -13.24 6.73
C TRP A 306 -4.71 -12.08 5.86
N GLY A 307 -4.64 -12.20 4.54
CA GLY A 307 -5.08 -11.16 3.59
C GLY A 307 -6.51 -10.64 3.85
N ASN A 308 -7.41 -11.52 4.31
CA ASN A 308 -8.83 -11.21 4.56
C ASN A 308 -9.14 -10.61 5.94
N VAL A 309 -8.23 -10.65 6.91
CA VAL A 309 -8.49 -10.06 8.25
C VAL A 309 -8.09 -8.59 8.32
N LEU A 310 -7.32 -8.11 7.34
CA LEU A 310 -6.94 -6.72 7.21
C LEU A 310 -7.99 -5.97 6.38
N PRO A 311 -8.07 -4.64 6.49
CA PRO A 311 -8.98 -3.84 5.67
C PRO A 311 -8.69 -4.02 4.18
N GLU A 312 -9.75 -4.04 3.37
CA GLU A 312 -9.65 -4.16 1.91
C GLU A 312 -8.77 -3.04 1.32
N ASN A 313 -7.80 -3.40 0.48
CA ASN A 313 -7.03 -2.46 -0.32
C ASN A 313 -7.76 -2.15 -1.64
N ALA A 314 -7.26 -1.20 -2.43
CA ALA A 314 -7.79 -0.96 -3.77
C ALA A 314 -6.68 -0.72 -4.79
N ILE A 315 -6.91 -1.23 -6.00
CA ILE A 315 -6.08 -0.96 -7.17
C ILE A 315 -7.00 -0.39 -8.24
N VAL A 316 -6.74 0.85 -8.65
CA VAL A 316 -7.56 1.57 -9.62
C VAL A 316 -6.80 1.64 -10.95
N GLY A 317 -7.40 1.05 -11.98
CA GLY A 317 -6.98 1.13 -13.37
C GLY A 317 -7.11 2.53 -13.96
N SER A 318 -6.69 2.63 -15.21
CA SER A 318 -6.72 3.82 -16.03
C SER A 318 -7.97 3.83 -16.92
N ASN A 319 -8.04 4.77 -17.87
CA ASN A 319 -9.08 4.74 -18.91
C ASN A 319 -8.66 3.92 -20.14
N GLU A 320 -7.48 3.30 -20.09
CA GLU A 320 -6.88 2.51 -21.17
C GLU A 320 -6.93 1.01 -20.82
N ASN A 321 -6.44 0.16 -21.72
CA ASN A 321 -6.38 -1.28 -21.46
C ASN A 321 -5.28 -1.59 -20.44
N ASP A 322 -5.67 -2.09 -19.25
CA ASP A 322 -4.73 -2.42 -18.18
C ASP A 322 -4.58 -3.92 -17.94
N LEU A 323 -3.37 -4.31 -17.53
CA LEU A 323 -3.12 -5.58 -16.83
C LEU A 323 -2.96 -5.25 -15.35
N ILE A 324 -3.94 -5.65 -14.54
CA ILE A 324 -3.94 -5.39 -13.11
C ILE A 324 -3.80 -6.72 -12.37
N ILE A 325 -2.76 -6.80 -11.55
CA ILE A 325 -2.42 -7.97 -10.75
C ILE A 325 -2.47 -7.53 -9.29
N GLY A 326 -3.39 -8.10 -8.52
CA GLY A 326 -3.48 -7.92 -7.07
C GLY A 326 -2.41 -8.72 -6.32
N SER A 327 -2.55 -8.78 -5.01
CA SER A 327 -1.57 -9.41 -4.11
C SER A 327 -2.21 -10.57 -3.33
N PHE A 328 -1.63 -10.95 -2.19
CA PHE A 328 -2.28 -11.91 -1.27
C PHE A 328 -3.41 -11.26 -0.43
N ARG A 329 -3.46 -9.92 -0.43
CA ARG A 329 -4.43 -9.13 0.33
C ARG A 329 -5.80 -9.22 -0.35
N ARG A 330 -6.87 -8.95 0.42
CA ARG A 330 -8.19 -8.65 -0.17
C ARG A 330 -8.15 -7.25 -0.82
N GLU A 331 -8.43 -7.23 -2.11
CA GLU A 331 -8.39 -6.06 -2.98
C GLU A 331 -9.77 -5.77 -3.57
N ARG A 332 -10.08 -4.48 -3.72
CA ARG A 332 -11.01 -3.98 -4.72
C ARG A 332 -10.23 -3.54 -5.96
N ILE A 333 -10.31 -4.32 -7.03
CA ILE A 333 -9.67 -4.03 -8.30
C ILE A 333 -10.69 -3.41 -9.24
N ILE A 334 -10.43 -2.18 -9.69
CA ILE A 334 -11.33 -1.42 -10.56
C ILE A 334 -10.61 -1.21 -11.89
N GLY A 335 -11.03 -1.87 -12.97
CA GLY A 335 -10.45 -1.70 -14.31
C GLY A 335 -10.75 -0.32 -14.94
N ALA A 336 -11.86 0.31 -14.54
CA ALA A 336 -12.31 1.62 -15.00
C ALA A 336 -12.65 1.67 -16.51
N GLY A 337 -11.79 2.19 -17.37
CA GLY A 337 -12.03 2.23 -18.81
C GLY A 337 -11.21 1.17 -19.54
N GLY A 338 -11.36 1.12 -20.86
CA GLY A 338 -10.58 0.20 -21.69
C GLY A 338 -10.96 -1.27 -21.46
N GLU A 339 -10.23 -2.15 -22.15
CA GLU A 339 -10.40 -3.59 -22.05
C GLU A 339 -9.35 -4.15 -21.09
N ASN A 340 -9.75 -4.64 -19.93
CA ASN A 340 -8.81 -4.96 -18.86
C ASN A 340 -8.57 -6.47 -18.71
N LEU A 341 -7.42 -6.80 -18.12
CA LEU A 341 -7.05 -8.13 -17.61
C LEU A 341 -6.87 -8.00 -16.10
N LEU A 342 -7.80 -8.57 -15.33
CA LEU A 342 -7.84 -8.43 -13.88
C LEU A 342 -7.53 -9.76 -13.20
N PHE A 343 -6.42 -9.83 -12.48
CA PHE A 343 -6.04 -10.98 -11.65
C PHE A 343 -6.09 -10.57 -10.18
N GLY A 344 -7.00 -11.17 -9.40
CA GLY A 344 -7.17 -10.86 -7.97
C GLY A 344 -5.94 -11.18 -7.13
N GLY A 345 -5.34 -12.35 -7.39
CA GLY A 345 -4.33 -12.91 -6.50
C GLY A 345 -4.99 -13.70 -5.37
N GLY A 346 -4.39 -13.69 -4.19
CA GLY A 346 -4.97 -14.29 -3.00
C GLY A 346 -6.02 -13.38 -2.35
N GLY A 347 -6.58 -13.80 -1.22
CA GLY A 347 -7.64 -13.04 -0.55
C GLY A 347 -9.00 -13.13 -1.26
N ASP A 348 -9.99 -12.43 -0.71
CA ASP A 348 -11.35 -12.37 -1.24
C ASP A 348 -11.57 -11.04 -1.94
N ASP A 349 -11.40 -11.00 -3.26
CA ASP A 349 -11.39 -9.73 -4.00
C ASP A 349 -12.75 -9.29 -4.53
N ARG A 350 -12.82 -8.01 -4.91
CA ARG A 350 -13.87 -7.42 -5.74
C ARG A 350 -13.25 -7.01 -7.07
N LEU A 351 -13.64 -7.66 -8.16
CA LEU A 351 -13.17 -7.35 -9.51
C LEU A 351 -14.27 -6.59 -10.26
N GLU A 352 -14.01 -5.33 -10.57
CA GLU A 352 -14.92 -4.42 -11.26
C GLU A 352 -14.31 -4.06 -12.62
N GLY A 353 -14.76 -4.68 -13.72
CA GLY A 353 -14.15 -4.49 -15.05
C GLY A 353 -14.29 -3.06 -15.55
N GLY A 354 -15.52 -2.55 -15.55
CA GLY A 354 -15.80 -1.18 -15.94
C GLY A 354 -16.32 -1.11 -17.38
N ALA A 355 -15.77 -0.21 -18.19
CA ALA A 355 -16.21 0.01 -19.55
C ALA A 355 -15.24 -0.60 -20.55
N GLY A 356 -15.61 -1.71 -21.17
CA GLY A 356 -14.81 -2.34 -22.22
C GLY A 356 -15.19 -3.80 -22.39
N ILE A 357 -14.23 -4.62 -22.79
CA ILE A 357 -14.32 -6.08 -22.69
C ILE A 357 -13.26 -6.50 -21.68
N ASP A 358 -13.72 -6.84 -20.48
CA ASP A 358 -12.89 -7.11 -19.32
C ASP A 358 -12.84 -8.60 -19.02
N LEU A 359 -11.64 -9.08 -18.70
CA LEU A 359 -11.38 -10.47 -18.39
C LEU A 359 -10.90 -10.60 -16.95
N ALA A 360 -11.57 -11.43 -16.16
CA ALA A 360 -11.05 -11.89 -14.88
C ALA A 360 -10.19 -13.14 -15.11
N LEU A 361 -8.97 -13.14 -14.58
CA LEU A 361 -7.98 -14.19 -14.74
C LEU A 361 -7.90 -15.02 -13.47
N PHE A 362 -7.79 -16.34 -13.63
CA PHE A 362 -7.69 -17.32 -12.55
C PHE A 362 -6.59 -18.33 -12.85
N ALA A 363 -5.72 -18.61 -11.88
CA ALA A 363 -4.47 -19.34 -12.09
C ALA A 363 -4.67 -20.83 -12.31
N GLU A 364 -5.65 -21.43 -11.64
CA GLU A 364 -5.91 -22.87 -11.68
C GLU A 364 -6.99 -23.25 -12.70
N PRO A 365 -7.11 -24.53 -13.07
CA PRO A 365 -8.21 -25.02 -13.91
C PRO A 365 -9.58 -24.78 -13.28
N VAL A 366 -10.60 -24.60 -14.13
CA VAL A 366 -11.97 -24.24 -13.71
C VAL A 366 -12.59 -25.23 -12.71
N GLU A 367 -12.15 -26.48 -12.70
CA GLU A 367 -12.62 -27.52 -11.78
C GLU A 367 -12.30 -27.23 -10.31
N ASN A 368 -11.34 -26.35 -10.05
CA ASN A 368 -10.95 -25.94 -8.70
C ASN A 368 -11.77 -24.76 -8.18
N TYR A 369 -12.76 -24.28 -8.94
CA TYR A 369 -13.61 -23.14 -8.57
C TYR A 369 -15.09 -23.51 -8.51
N THR A 370 -15.78 -22.87 -7.57
CA THR A 370 -17.23 -22.78 -7.55
C THR A 370 -17.66 -21.47 -8.15
N ILE A 371 -18.54 -21.51 -9.15
CA ILE A 371 -19.11 -20.32 -9.79
C ILE A 371 -20.56 -20.15 -9.33
N ILE A 372 -20.86 -18.97 -8.81
CA ILE A 372 -22.17 -18.59 -8.27
C ILE A 372 -22.67 -17.40 -9.06
N ILE A 373 -23.91 -17.49 -9.54
CA ILE A 373 -24.61 -16.37 -10.15
C ILE A 373 -25.32 -15.62 -9.01
N GLU A 374 -24.81 -14.47 -8.62
CA GLU A 374 -25.40 -13.66 -7.55
C GLU A 374 -26.59 -12.86 -8.08
N ASP A 375 -26.41 -12.23 -9.25
CA ASP A 375 -27.44 -11.47 -9.95
C ASP A 375 -27.17 -11.49 -11.45
N LEU A 376 -27.93 -12.32 -12.18
CA LEU A 376 -27.76 -12.46 -13.63
C LEU A 376 -28.18 -11.19 -14.39
N GLU A 377 -29.16 -10.44 -13.88
CA GLU A 377 -29.68 -9.24 -14.56
C GLU A 377 -28.66 -8.11 -14.52
N ASN A 378 -27.91 -8.02 -13.41
CA ASN A 378 -26.87 -7.01 -13.20
C ASN A 378 -25.45 -7.54 -13.46
N GLY A 379 -25.30 -8.75 -13.99
CA GLY A 379 -23.99 -9.32 -14.33
C GLY A 379 -23.07 -9.53 -13.14
N ILE A 380 -23.62 -9.88 -11.97
CA ILE A 380 -22.87 -10.09 -10.73
C ILE A 380 -22.65 -11.59 -10.52
N PHE A 381 -21.38 -11.97 -10.38
CA PHE A 381 -20.96 -13.36 -10.20
C PHE A 381 -20.00 -13.45 -9.01
N THR A 382 -20.02 -14.57 -8.31
CA THR A 382 -18.94 -14.94 -7.39
C THR A 382 -18.19 -16.14 -7.97
N ILE A 383 -16.86 -16.08 -7.97
CA ILE A 383 -15.98 -17.21 -8.31
C ILE A 383 -15.10 -17.48 -7.09
N GLU A 384 -15.28 -18.66 -6.50
CA GLU A 384 -14.63 -19.06 -5.26
C GLU A 384 -13.71 -20.26 -5.48
N HIS A 385 -12.42 -20.09 -5.15
CA HIS A 385 -11.46 -21.17 -5.20
C HIS A 385 -11.71 -22.17 -4.06
N THR A 386 -11.77 -23.47 -4.37
CA THR A 386 -12.08 -24.55 -3.41
C THR A 386 -11.04 -24.72 -2.30
N GLY A 387 -9.81 -24.29 -2.56
CA GLY A 387 -8.71 -24.18 -1.59
C GLY A 387 -8.80 -23.01 -0.60
N GLY A 388 -9.74 -22.07 -0.80
CA GLY A 388 -9.95 -20.91 0.08
C GLY A 388 -9.04 -19.71 -0.21
N SER A 389 -8.97 -18.77 0.73
CA SER A 389 -8.35 -17.43 0.55
C SER A 389 -6.84 -17.41 0.36
N GLN A 390 -6.15 -18.50 0.68
CA GLN A 390 -4.69 -18.60 0.57
C GLN A 390 -4.23 -18.96 -0.85
N THR A 391 -5.16 -19.32 -1.73
CA THR A 391 -4.90 -19.50 -3.17
C THR A 391 -5.40 -18.27 -3.93
N GLU A 392 -6.71 -18.21 -4.19
CA GLU A 392 -7.38 -17.08 -4.86
C GLU A 392 -8.73 -16.73 -4.25
N GLY A 393 -9.09 -17.36 -3.13
CA GLY A 393 -10.25 -16.99 -2.31
C GLY A 393 -11.57 -16.83 -3.04
N ARG A 394 -12.41 -15.94 -2.50
CA ARG A 394 -13.76 -15.64 -3.01
C ARG A 394 -13.80 -14.29 -3.71
N ASN A 395 -13.94 -14.32 -5.03
CA ASN A 395 -13.95 -13.13 -5.87
C ASN A 395 -15.37 -12.72 -6.26
N LEU A 396 -15.76 -11.48 -5.97
CA LEU A 396 -17.00 -10.86 -6.45
C LEU A 396 -16.73 -10.09 -7.74
N LEU A 397 -17.32 -10.51 -8.84
CA LEU A 397 -17.12 -9.96 -10.18
C LEU A 397 -18.33 -9.12 -10.59
N THR A 398 -18.07 -7.92 -11.11
CA THR A 398 -19.07 -7.04 -11.71
C THR A 398 -18.51 -6.40 -12.99
N ASN A 399 -19.36 -6.22 -14.00
CA ASN A 399 -18.95 -5.71 -15.32
C ASN A 399 -17.74 -6.48 -15.88
N ILE A 400 -17.76 -7.81 -15.77
CA ILE A 400 -16.76 -8.69 -16.37
C ILE A 400 -17.45 -9.51 -17.45
N GLU A 401 -16.94 -9.43 -18.69
CA GLU A 401 -17.47 -10.19 -19.82
C GLU A 401 -17.05 -11.66 -19.76
N MET A 402 -15.83 -11.94 -19.28
CA MET A 402 -15.26 -13.28 -19.33
C MET A 402 -14.35 -13.62 -18.14
N ALA A 403 -14.47 -14.84 -17.62
CA ALA A 403 -13.47 -15.43 -16.74
C ALA A 403 -12.57 -16.40 -17.53
N VAL A 404 -11.26 -16.33 -17.29
CA VAL A 404 -10.25 -17.17 -17.94
C VAL A 404 -9.52 -17.99 -16.88
N PHE A 405 -9.52 -19.31 -17.02
CA PHE A 405 -8.96 -20.26 -16.06
C PHE A 405 -7.70 -20.94 -16.60
N GLY A 406 -6.79 -21.30 -15.68
CA GLY A 406 -5.48 -21.89 -15.99
C GLY A 406 -4.45 -20.87 -16.44
N TYR A 407 -4.66 -19.58 -16.15
CA TYR A 407 -3.83 -18.50 -16.65
C TYR A 407 -2.57 -18.30 -15.80
N ASP A 408 -1.41 -18.24 -16.47
CA ASP A 408 -0.15 -17.75 -15.89
C ASP A 408 0.41 -16.68 -16.84
N ILE A 409 0.96 -15.59 -16.28
CA ILE A 409 1.54 -14.51 -17.07
C ILE A 409 2.73 -14.98 -17.94
N ASN A 410 3.36 -16.10 -17.56
CA ASN A 410 4.49 -16.70 -18.25
C ASN A 410 4.10 -17.91 -19.11
N LEU A 411 2.81 -18.14 -19.40
CA LEU A 411 2.38 -19.23 -20.26
C LEU A 411 3.06 -19.16 -21.63
N SER A 412 3.66 -20.27 -22.05
CA SER A 412 4.06 -20.45 -23.44
C SER A 412 2.84 -20.49 -24.36
N ALA A 413 3.06 -20.18 -25.64
CA ALA A 413 2.03 -20.30 -26.68
C ALA A 413 1.37 -21.69 -26.73
N GLN A 414 2.11 -22.75 -26.35
CA GLN A 414 1.56 -24.10 -26.29
C GLN A 414 0.63 -24.26 -25.08
N GLU A 415 1.01 -23.75 -23.91
CA GLU A 415 0.24 -23.89 -22.67
C GLU A 415 -1.05 -23.07 -22.68
N GLN A 416 -1.10 -21.97 -23.43
CA GLN A 416 -2.34 -21.21 -23.64
C GLN A 416 -3.49 -22.03 -24.26
N ASN A 417 -3.20 -23.15 -24.95
CA ASN A 417 -4.25 -24.03 -25.47
C ASN A 417 -4.95 -24.85 -24.38
N ASN A 418 -4.47 -24.79 -23.12
CA ASN A 418 -5.11 -25.42 -21.97
C ASN A 418 -6.02 -24.45 -21.20
N LEU A 419 -6.13 -23.19 -21.62
CA LEU A 419 -7.02 -22.22 -20.99
C LEU A 419 -8.49 -22.62 -21.18
N SER A 420 -9.31 -22.25 -20.22
CA SER A 420 -10.77 -22.36 -20.32
C SER A 420 -11.41 -20.99 -20.20
N PHE A 421 -12.38 -20.70 -21.06
CA PHE A 421 -13.02 -19.38 -21.14
C PHE A 421 -14.49 -19.49 -20.75
N LEU A 422 -14.90 -18.79 -19.71
CA LEU A 422 -16.28 -18.77 -19.22
C LEU A 422 -16.96 -17.42 -19.55
N PRO A 423 -17.96 -17.42 -20.44
CA PRO A 423 -18.81 -16.25 -20.68
C PRO A 423 -19.59 -15.85 -19.43
N LEU A 424 -19.48 -14.59 -19.02
CA LEU A 424 -20.21 -14.02 -17.88
C LEU A 424 -21.28 -13.02 -18.37
N ASN A 425 -20.91 -11.74 -18.47
CA ASN A 425 -21.81 -10.65 -18.85
C ASN A 425 -21.54 -10.15 -20.29
N ILE A 426 -21.79 -10.98 -21.29
CA ILE A 426 -21.58 -10.60 -22.70
C ILE A 426 -22.83 -9.92 -23.27
N GLU A 427 -22.68 -8.69 -23.75
CA GLU A 427 -23.71 -7.95 -24.45
C GLU A 427 -23.96 -8.50 -25.86
N PRO A 428 -25.21 -8.49 -26.38
CA PRO A 428 -25.57 -9.14 -27.65
C PRO A 428 -24.77 -8.72 -28.89
N ASN A 429 -24.11 -7.55 -28.86
CA ASN A 429 -23.33 -7.00 -29.98
C ASN A 429 -21.83 -6.86 -29.66
N GLN A 430 -21.34 -7.34 -28.51
CA GLN A 430 -19.91 -7.34 -28.21
C GLN A 430 -19.20 -8.41 -29.06
N ASP A 431 -18.18 -8.02 -29.81
CA ASP A 431 -17.35 -8.95 -30.60
C ASP A 431 -16.27 -9.61 -29.72
N ILE A 432 -16.73 -10.48 -28.82
CA ILE A 432 -15.87 -11.16 -27.85
C ILE A 432 -14.85 -12.07 -28.55
N LEU A 433 -15.20 -12.69 -29.67
CA LEU A 433 -14.33 -13.67 -30.32
C LEU A 433 -13.13 -13.02 -31.00
N THR A 434 -13.33 -11.89 -31.67
CA THR A 434 -12.22 -11.11 -32.22
C THR A 434 -11.35 -10.59 -31.08
N ASN A 435 -11.96 -10.04 -30.02
CA ASN A 435 -11.22 -9.53 -28.86
C ASN A 435 -10.29 -10.59 -28.24
N LEU A 436 -10.82 -11.79 -27.98
CA LEU A 436 -10.04 -12.89 -27.44
C LEU A 436 -8.96 -13.38 -28.42
N SER A 437 -9.24 -13.40 -29.72
CA SER A 437 -8.26 -13.80 -30.74
C SER A 437 -7.10 -12.82 -30.81
N ASP A 438 -7.35 -11.52 -30.63
CA ASP A 438 -6.33 -10.49 -30.60
C ASP A 438 -5.48 -10.56 -29.31
N ARG A 439 -6.10 -10.89 -28.17
CA ARG A 439 -5.43 -11.06 -26.86
C ARG A 439 -4.62 -12.35 -26.76
N PHE A 440 -5.11 -13.43 -27.38
CA PHE A 440 -4.50 -14.75 -27.34
C PHE A 440 -4.21 -15.26 -28.76
N PRO A 441 -3.34 -14.58 -29.54
CA PRO A 441 -3.13 -14.86 -30.95
C PRO A 441 -2.49 -16.23 -31.21
N SER A 442 -1.93 -16.87 -30.18
CA SER A 442 -1.41 -18.24 -30.23
C SER A 442 -2.50 -19.31 -30.27
N ILE A 443 -3.74 -18.99 -29.89
CA ILE A 443 -4.84 -19.95 -29.82
C ILE A 443 -5.57 -19.98 -31.16
N ALA A 444 -5.31 -21.02 -31.96
CA ALA A 444 -5.86 -21.11 -33.32
C ALA A 444 -7.40 -21.26 -33.38
N ASN A 445 -8.00 -21.90 -32.36
CA ASN A 445 -9.44 -22.20 -32.30
C ASN A 445 -10.03 -21.82 -30.94
N ILE A 446 -10.00 -20.54 -30.57
CA ILE A 446 -10.46 -20.10 -29.25
C ILE A 446 -11.91 -20.49 -28.92
N ASN A 447 -12.76 -20.59 -29.95
CA ASN A 447 -14.15 -21.04 -29.83
C ASN A 447 -14.30 -22.44 -29.21
N GLU A 448 -13.31 -23.32 -29.40
CA GLU A 448 -13.34 -24.69 -28.85
C GLU A 448 -13.00 -24.72 -27.36
N LEU A 449 -12.44 -23.63 -26.82
CA LEU A 449 -12.07 -23.47 -25.40
C LEU A 449 -13.12 -22.70 -24.59
N ILE A 450 -14.19 -22.22 -25.24
CA ILE A 450 -15.29 -21.53 -24.58
C ILE A 450 -16.22 -22.56 -23.94
N LEU A 451 -16.38 -22.45 -22.63
CA LEU A 451 -17.25 -23.29 -21.83
C LEU A 451 -18.73 -22.99 -22.13
N PRO A 452 -19.60 -24.01 -22.22
CA PRO A 452 -21.03 -23.80 -22.38
C PRO A 452 -21.62 -23.16 -21.11
N ARG A 453 -22.42 -22.11 -21.29
CA ARG A 453 -23.10 -21.40 -20.18
C ARG A 453 -24.03 -22.32 -19.35
N GLU A 454 -24.48 -23.44 -19.93
CA GLU A 454 -25.45 -24.38 -19.33
C GLU A 454 -24.86 -25.32 -18.26
N ILE A 455 -23.54 -25.40 -18.10
CA ILE A 455 -22.90 -26.37 -17.17
C ILE A 455 -22.88 -25.86 -15.71
N TYR A 456 -23.11 -24.56 -15.49
CA TYR A 456 -23.11 -23.95 -14.16
C TYR A 456 -24.54 -23.75 -13.68
N GLN A 457 -25.15 -24.82 -13.15
CA GLN A 457 -26.44 -24.68 -12.47
C GLN A 457 -26.25 -23.96 -11.14
N PRO A 458 -27.11 -22.98 -10.81
CA PRO A 458 -27.00 -22.23 -9.57
C PRO A 458 -27.17 -23.19 -8.39
N THR A 459 -26.14 -23.28 -7.55
CA THR A 459 -26.35 -23.73 -6.17
C THR A 459 -27.12 -22.61 -5.48
N VAL A 460 -28.46 -22.68 -5.54
CA VAL A 460 -29.31 -21.74 -4.80
C VAL A 460 -28.93 -21.91 -3.33
N ALA A 461 -28.32 -20.88 -2.75
CA ALA A 461 -28.03 -20.85 -1.33
C ALA A 461 -29.38 -20.99 -0.58
N ASN A 462 -29.63 -22.18 -0.02
CA ASN A 462 -30.74 -22.37 0.88
C ASN A 462 -30.48 -21.51 2.12
N THR A 463 -31.18 -20.37 2.17
CA THR A 463 -31.21 -19.50 3.34
C THR A 463 -32.02 -20.17 4.44
N THR A 464 -31.32 -20.88 5.32
CA THR A 464 -31.76 -21.09 6.71
C THR A 464 -30.68 -20.51 7.61
N PRO A 465 -31.01 -19.55 8.49
CA PRO A 465 -30.04 -19.04 9.46
C PRO A 465 -29.87 -20.09 10.55
N GLU A 466 -28.84 -20.92 10.46
CA GLU A 466 -28.37 -21.63 11.64
C GLU A 466 -27.50 -20.69 12.47
N THR A 467 -28.13 -20.18 13.52
CA THR A 467 -27.46 -19.64 14.69
C THR A 467 -26.60 -20.73 15.33
N SER A 468 -25.28 -20.56 15.35
CA SER A 468 -24.47 -21.04 16.47
C SER A 468 -23.13 -20.33 16.53
N ASP A 469 -23.00 -19.51 17.57
CA ASP A 469 -21.73 -19.16 18.20
C ASP A 469 -20.87 -20.40 18.51
N SER A 470 -19.56 -20.14 18.51
CA SER A 470 -18.48 -20.82 19.24
C SER A 470 -17.90 -22.11 18.67
N LEU A 471 -16.58 -22.12 18.39
CA LEU A 471 -15.57 -22.67 19.32
C LEU A 471 -14.14 -22.63 18.75
N PHE A 472 -13.20 -22.31 19.65
CA PHE A 472 -11.76 -22.40 19.52
C PHE A 472 -11.23 -23.81 19.14
N HIS A 473 -10.13 -23.80 18.37
CA HIS A 473 -9.03 -24.79 18.24
C HIS A 473 -9.29 -26.31 18.39
N ASN A 474 -8.84 -27.11 17.40
CA ASN A 474 -7.57 -27.84 17.54
C ASN A 474 -7.03 -28.43 16.22
N ASN A 475 -5.69 -28.47 16.13
CA ASN A 475 -4.86 -28.99 15.05
C ASN A 475 -5.04 -30.49 14.79
N ASN A 476 -4.95 -30.88 13.51
CA ASN A 476 -4.11 -32.00 13.02
C ASN A 476 -4.12 -32.04 11.49
N SER A 477 -3.07 -31.50 10.87
CA SER A 477 -2.77 -31.69 9.44
C SER A 477 -2.24 -33.10 9.17
N PRO A 478 -2.55 -33.72 8.01
CA PRO A 478 -1.56 -34.48 7.26
C PRO A 478 -0.73 -33.52 6.37
N PRO A 479 0.53 -33.84 6.04
CA PRO A 479 1.38 -32.95 5.25
C PRO A 479 1.09 -33.13 3.75
N ALA A 480 0.85 -32.03 3.03
CA ALA A 480 0.91 -31.98 1.57
C ALA A 480 1.03 -30.52 1.10
N PRO A 481 1.55 -30.29 -0.11
CA PRO A 481 2.95 -30.19 -0.46
C PRO A 481 3.44 -28.73 -0.45
N VAL A 482 4.76 -28.56 -0.46
CA VAL A 482 5.41 -27.28 -0.80
C VAL A 482 5.01 -26.92 -2.24
N HIS A 483 4.03 -26.03 -2.39
CA HIS A 483 3.84 -25.32 -3.64
C HIS A 483 4.80 -24.13 -3.61
N ASN A 484 5.80 -24.20 -4.49
CA ASN A 484 6.62 -23.04 -4.82
C ASN A 484 5.68 -21.98 -5.37
N ASN A 485 5.49 -20.89 -4.63
CA ASN A 485 4.98 -19.64 -5.17
C ASN A 485 5.97 -19.20 -6.28
N PRO A 486 5.61 -19.21 -7.58
CA PRO A 486 6.57 -19.01 -8.66
C PRO A 486 6.89 -17.54 -8.93
N PHE A 487 6.55 -16.61 -8.04
CA PHE A 487 6.88 -15.19 -8.20
C PHE A 487 8.17 -14.83 -7.46
N ALA A 488 9.26 -15.40 -7.96
CA ALA A 488 10.60 -14.85 -7.79
C ALA A 488 11.43 -15.12 -9.05
N SER A 489 11.70 -14.04 -9.79
CA SER A 489 12.73 -13.87 -10.82
C SER A 489 12.43 -14.19 -12.29
N LEU A 490 12.76 -13.17 -13.10
CA LEU A 490 13.24 -13.14 -14.50
C LEU A 490 12.23 -13.02 -15.65
N PHE A 491 12.09 -11.75 -16.07
CA PHE A 491 11.36 -11.22 -17.22
C PHE A 491 12.05 -11.45 -18.56
N SER A 492 11.27 -11.78 -19.60
CA SER A 492 11.34 -11.10 -20.90
C SER A 492 10.14 -11.47 -21.78
N GLY A 493 9.42 -10.48 -22.30
CA GLY A 493 8.88 -10.57 -23.67
C GLY A 493 7.41 -10.29 -23.91
N LEU A 494 6.92 -9.08 -23.59
CA LEU A 494 5.92 -8.36 -24.40
C LEU A 494 6.22 -6.86 -24.28
N THR A 495 6.16 -6.11 -25.37
CA THR A 495 6.51 -4.68 -25.43
C THR A 495 5.34 -3.77 -25.04
N PRO A 496 5.45 -2.97 -23.96
CA PRO A 496 4.60 -1.81 -23.71
C PRO A 496 5.28 -0.51 -24.17
N ARG A 497 4.49 0.57 -24.20
CA ARG A 497 4.84 1.96 -24.54
C ARG A 497 6.20 2.39 -23.95
N GLU A 498 6.94 3.23 -24.69
CA GLU A 498 8.26 3.76 -24.34
C GLU A 498 8.27 4.64 -23.07
N ASP A 499 8.00 4.08 -21.88
CA ASP A 499 8.22 4.80 -20.63
C ASP A 499 8.81 3.95 -19.48
N ALA A 500 9.14 2.67 -19.68
CA ALA A 500 9.90 1.89 -18.69
C ALA A 500 11.42 2.07 -18.85
N ILE A 501 12.06 2.89 -18.00
CA ILE A 501 13.52 2.92 -17.88
C ILE A 501 13.95 1.73 -17.01
N TYR A 502 14.51 0.72 -17.66
CA TYR A 502 15.15 -0.43 -17.01
C TYR A 502 16.55 -0.05 -16.49
N LEU A 503 16.80 -0.24 -15.19
CA LEU A 503 18.16 -0.29 -14.66
C LEU A 503 18.76 -1.68 -14.96
N SER A 504 19.78 -1.67 -15.82
CA SER A 504 20.65 -2.82 -16.02
C SER A 504 21.59 -2.99 -14.83
N SER A 505 21.63 -4.18 -14.24
CA SER A 505 22.68 -4.57 -13.30
C SER A 505 23.99 -4.74 -14.09
N SER A 506 24.77 -3.67 -14.22
CA SER A 506 26.17 -3.80 -14.63
C SER A 506 26.99 -4.31 -13.45
N GLY A 507 27.53 -5.52 -13.62
CA GLY A 507 28.44 -6.14 -12.66
C GLY A 507 29.71 -5.31 -12.52
N ILE A 508 30.06 -4.99 -11.28
CA ILE A 508 31.41 -4.59 -10.91
C ILE A 508 32.24 -5.87 -10.77
N ASP A 509 33.11 -6.08 -11.75
CA ASP A 509 34.19 -7.07 -11.75
C ASP A 509 35.21 -6.76 -10.65
N ASN A 510 35.24 -7.60 -9.62
CA ASN A 510 36.34 -7.66 -8.66
C ASN A 510 36.97 -9.06 -8.68
N THR A 511 37.60 -9.43 -9.80
CA THR A 511 38.59 -10.50 -9.82
C THR A 511 39.90 -10.03 -9.19
N ASN A 512 40.26 -10.54 -7.99
CA ASN A 512 41.63 -10.94 -7.68
C ASN A 512 41.81 -11.65 -6.31
N HIS A 513 42.14 -12.94 -6.41
CA HIS A 513 43.16 -13.69 -5.67
C HIS A 513 42.96 -14.10 -4.18
N ASN A 514 42.66 -15.41 -4.05
CA ASN A 514 43.42 -16.46 -3.32
C ASN A 514 43.10 -16.81 -1.84
N PRO A 515 43.34 -18.09 -1.41
CA PRO A 515 42.31 -19.00 -0.88
C PRO A 515 42.57 -19.60 0.53
N ILE A 516 41.52 -20.15 1.17
CA ILE A 516 41.45 -21.36 2.09
C ILE A 516 42.42 -21.42 3.32
N PRO A 517 42.04 -21.82 4.57
CA PRO A 517 41.26 -23.03 4.87
C PRO A 517 40.26 -23.03 6.06
N TRP A 518 39.38 -24.03 5.94
CA TRP A 518 38.70 -24.80 6.99
C TRP A 518 39.46 -24.95 8.32
N LEU A 519 38.72 -24.82 9.42
CA LEU A 519 39.04 -25.46 10.70
C LEU A 519 37.74 -25.85 11.42
N GLU A 520 37.56 -27.16 11.55
CA GLU A 520 36.61 -27.79 12.45
C GLU A 520 36.89 -27.36 13.90
N SER A 521 35.85 -27.13 14.69
CA SER A 521 35.86 -27.56 16.08
C SER A 521 34.45 -27.89 16.58
N ASN A 522 34.30 -29.15 16.96
CA ASN A 522 33.22 -29.66 17.78
C ASN A 522 33.16 -28.91 19.12
N SER A 523 31.97 -28.50 19.55
CA SER A 523 31.58 -28.66 20.95
C SER A 523 30.06 -28.74 21.10
N LEU A 524 29.65 -29.84 21.73
CA LEU A 524 28.30 -30.18 22.17
C LEU A 524 27.82 -29.21 23.25
N VAL A 525 26.61 -28.67 23.12
CA VAL A 525 25.74 -28.32 24.26
C VAL A 525 24.31 -28.74 23.93
N GLN A 526 23.70 -29.42 24.89
CA GLN A 526 22.42 -30.15 24.84
C GLN A 526 21.18 -29.23 24.81
N PRO A 527 20.02 -29.72 24.32
CA PRO A 527 18.75 -29.00 24.38
C PRO A 527 18.09 -29.14 25.77
N SER A 528 17.32 -28.13 26.17
CA SER A 528 16.51 -28.10 27.39
C SER A 528 15.25 -27.26 27.15
N PRO A 529 14.16 -27.49 27.91
CA PRO A 529 12.93 -28.01 27.31
C PRO A 529 11.73 -27.05 27.35
N LEU A 530 10.71 -27.43 26.58
CA LEU A 530 9.29 -27.08 26.68
C LEU A 530 8.86 -26.57 28.06
N HIS A 531 8.21 -25.40 28.11
CA HIS A 531 7.43 -24.99 29.26
C HIS A 531 6.02 -24.55 28.86
N GLN A 532 5.08 -25.06 29.66
CA GLN A 532 3.64 -25.14 29.48
C GLN A 532 2.95 -23.78 29.64
N SER A 533 1.90 -23.58 28.83
CA SER A 533 0.88 -22.55 29.03
C SER A 533 0.00 -22.90 30.24
N ILE A 534 -0.28 -21.91 31.08
CA ILE A 534 -1.27 -21.99 32.16
C ILE A 534 -2.32 -20.91 31.86
N PHE A 535 -3.52 -21.34 31.45
CA PHE A 535 -4.73 -20.53 31.52
C PHE A 535 -5.38 -20.68 32.90
N PRO A 536 -5.91 -19.62 33.53
CA PRO A 536 -6.75 -19.76 34.70
C PRO A 536 -8.20 -20.07 34.27
N GLN A 537 -8.76 -21.14 34.84
CA GLN A 537 -10.21 -21.38 34.81
C GLN A 537 -10.92 -20.55 35.87
N THR A 538 -12.10 -20.10 35.50
CA THR A 538 -13.11 -19.45 36.33
C THR A 538 -13.71 -20.39 37.37
N THR A 539 -14.09 -19.81 38.51
CA THR A 539 -15.25 -20.21 39.32
C THR A 539 -16.01 -18.95 39.68
#